data_AF-A0A8X6XHH9-F1
#
_entry.id   AF-A0A8X6XHH9-F1
#
_cell.length_a   1.000
_cell.length_b   1.000
_cell.length_c   1.000
_cell.angle_alpha   90.00
_cell.angle_beta   90.00
_cell.angle_gamma   90.00
#
_symmetry.space_group_name_H-M   'P 1'
#
loop_
_entity.id
_entity.type
_entity.pdbx_description
1 polymer ?
#
loop_
_entity_poly.entity_id
_entity_poly.type
_entity_poly.pdbx_seq_one_letter_code
_entity_poly.pdbx_strand_id
1 'polypeptide(L)'
;MSSPTLLRPPSFTPAEWPAGAKPQYVVINPMHIINLQDRTRTFGVRVVEKIKAFSERWFTHVLLLLFLMIYAAVGALLFQWVEAPLEIREKQSIIRMRELIAQNLLQYRNLSDAAWLEKAYERLYVYELQLQEHELSKAPDDSEKIVWTFWGSLFYAGTIFTTIGKLR
;
A
#
# COMPACT_ATOMS: atom_id res chain seq x y z
N MET A 1 -37.18 10.49 61.95
CA MET A 1 -36.90 11.94 61.93
C MET A 1 -35.87 12.22 63.01
N SER A 2 -34.60 12.35 62.61
CA SER A 2 -33.49 12.63 63.53
C SER A 2 -32.91 14.00 63.20
N SER A 3 -33.12 14.97 64.09
CA SER A 3 -32.54 16.31 63.99
C SER A 3 -31.00 16.23 64.10
N PRO A 4 -30.24 16.98 63.29
CA PRO A 4 -28.79 16.94 63.36
C PRO A 4 -28.28 17.60 64.64
N THR A 5 -27.45 16.89 65.38
CA THR A 5 -26.73 17.39 66.56
C THR A 5 -25.59 18.31 66.10
N LEU A 6 -25.69 19.61 66.38
CA LEU A 6 -24.61 20.56 66.15
C LEU A 6 -23.53 20.38 67.22
N LEU A 7 -22.39 19.81 66.84
CA LEU A 7 -21.22 19.74 67.72
C LEU A 7 -20.63 21.15 67.88
N ARG A 8 -20.48 21.59 69.13
CA ARG A 8 -19.81 22.84 69.51
C ARG A 8 -18.32 22.73 69.16
N PRO A 9 -17.73 23.69 68.42
CA PRO A 9 -16.30 23.66 68.18
C PRO A 9 -15.51 23.88 69.49
N PRO A 10 -14.30 23.31 69.63
CA PRO A 10 -13.46 23.49 70.81
C PRO A 10 -13.11 24.97 70.98
N SER A 11 -13.13 25.45 72.23
CA SER A 11 -12.78 26.83 72.57
C SER A 11 -11.34 27.13 72.18
N PHE A 12 -11.17 28.02 71.21
CA PHE A 12 -9.86 28.53 70.79
C PHE A 12 -9.33 29.52 71.81
N THR A 13 -8.22 29.19 72.47
CA THR A 13 -7.41 30.17 73.23
C THR A 13 -6.47 30.87 72.25
N PRO A 14 -6.50 32.20 72.10
CA PRO A 14 -5.61 32.88 71.17
C PRO A 14 -4.18 32.85 71.72
N ALA A 15 -3.26 32.22 70.99
CA ALA A 15 -1.84 32.55 71.11
C ALA A 15 -1.61 33.94 70.49
N GLU A 16 -0.83 34.79 71.16
CA GLU A 16 -0.50 36.13 70.68
C GLU A 16 0.18 36.07 69.31
N TRP A 17 -0.41 36.76 68.33
CA TRP A 17 0.10 36.82 66.96
C TRP A 17 1.14 37.95 66.85
N PRO A 18 2.31 37.74 66.21
CA PRO A 18 3.23 38.84 65.93
C PRO A 18 2.57 39.87 65.00
N ALA A 19 2.70 41.15 65.35
CA ALA A 19 2.07 42.27 64.66
C ALA A 19 2.48 42.33 63.18
N GLY A 20 1.60 41.85 62.31
CA GLY A 20 1.80 41.84 60.84
C GLY A 20 1.34 40.57 60.14
N ALA A 21 1.05 39.48 60.86
CA ALA A 21 0.54 38.25 60.24
C ALA A 21 -0.97 38.36 59.98
N LYS A 22 -1.38 38.32 58.70
CA LYS A 22 -2.79 38.18 58.33
C LYS A 22 -3.26 36.77 58.70
N PRO A 23 -4.35 36.60 59.48
CA PRO A 23 -4.82 35.25 59.81
C PRO A 23 -5.32 34.55 58.54
N GLN A 24 -4.69 33.43 58.21
CA GLN A 24 -5.10 32.59 57.09
C GLN A 24 -6.23 31.66 57.57
N TYR A 25 -7.47 32.03 57.24
CA TYR A 25 -8.63 31.19 57.53
C TYR A 25 -8.66 30.01 56.56
N VAL A 26 -8.52 28.79 57.09
CA VAL A 26 -8.75 27.55 56.34
C VAL A 26 -10.20 27.12 56.58
N VAL A 27 -11.08 27.40 55.62
CA VAL A 27 -12.47 26.93 55.64
C VAL A 27 -12.48 25.48 55.16
N ILE A 28 -12.52 24.52 56.08
CA ILE A 28 -12.72 23.10 55.73
C ILE A 28 -14.21 22.89 55.49
N ASN A 29 -14.61 22.92 54.22
CA ASN A 29 -15.95 22.53 53.77
C ASN A 29 -16.01 20.98 53.78
N PRO A 30 -16.93 20.32 54.50
CA PRO A 30 -17.00 18.85 54.56
C PRO A 30 -17.45 18.20 53.24
N MET A 31 -17.65 18.98 52.17
CA MET A 31 -17.91 18.49 50.83
C MET A 31 -16.60 18.24 50.07
N HIS A 32 -15.84 17.23 50.49
CA HIS A 32 -14.82 16.63 49.63
C HIS A 32 -15.53 15.78 48.57
N ILE A 33 -16.15 16.43 47.58
CA ILE A 33 -16.41 15.77 46.29
C ILE A 33 -15.13 15.97 45.49
N ILE A 34 -14.34 14.90 45.42
CA ILE A 34 -13.25 14.78 44.46
C ILE A 34 -13.85 15.07 43.08
N ASN A 35 -13.53 16.22 42.50
CA ASN A 35 -13.80 16.45 41.09
C ASN A 35 -12.73 15.67 40.31
N LEU A 36 -13.02 14.41 39.99
CA LEU A 36 -12.14 13.54 39.20
C LEU A 36 -12.07 13.96 37.73
N GLN A 37 -12.63 15.11 37.36
CA GLN A 37 -12.65 15.56 35.97
C GLN A 37 -11.34 16.20 35.51
N ASP A 38 -10.46 16.60 36.43
CA ASP A 38 -9.22 17.31 36.07
C ASP A 38 -7.98 16.41 35.88
N ARG A 39 -8.13 15.08 35.90
CA ARG A 39 -6.99 14.15 35.80
C ARG A 39 -7.05 13.18 34.62
N THR A 40 -7.42 13.65 33.44
CA THR A 40 -7.30 12.90 32.17
C THR A 40 -6.75 13.74 31.02
N ARG A 41 -5.94 14.76 31.30
CA ARG A 41 -5.16 15.47 30.26
C ARG A 41 -3.84 14.76 29.91
N THR A 42 -3.88 13.44 29.81
CA THR A 42 -2.77 12.65 29.30
C THR A 42 -2.56 13.02 27.83
N PHE A 43 -1.32 13.25 27.42
CA PHE A 43 -0.94 13.54 26.02
C PHE A 43 -1.62 12.58 25.03
N GLY A 44 -1.74 11.30 25.42
CA GLY A 44 -2.46 10.27 24.67
C GLY A 44 -3.93 10.58 24.39
N VAL A 45 -4.69 11.15 25.34
CA VAL A 45 -6.10 11.51 25.12
C VAL A 45 -6.20 12.62 24.07
N ARG A 46 -5.32 13.63 24.14
CA ARG A 46 -5.25 14.70 23.13
C ARG A 46 -4.80 14.19 21.75
N VAL A 47 -3.90 13.20 21.71
CA VAL A 47 -3.49 12.55 20.46
C VAL A 47 -4.64 11.75 19.86
N VAL A 48 -5.35 10.96 20.65
CA VAL A 48 -6.51 10.18 20.20
C VAL A 48 -7.64 11.09 19.75
N GLU A 49 -7.92 12.19 20.46
CA GLU A 49 -8.91 13.20 20.02
C GLU A 49 -8.52 13.84 18.69
N LYS A 50 -7.24 14.18 18.49
CA LYS A 50 -6.74 14.72 17.22
C LYS A 50 -6.80 13.69 16.09
N ILE A 51 -6.43 12.43 16.34
CA ILE A 51 -6.53 11.34 15.38
C ILE A 51 -7.99 11.09 15.02
N LYS A 52 -8.91 11.12 15.99
CA LYS A 52 -10.35 10.95 15.77
C LYS A 52 -10.92 12.10 14.93
N ALA A 53 -10.62 13.35 15.28
CA ALA A 53 -11.08 14.51 14.50
C ALA A 53 -10.47 14.56 13.09
N PHE A 54 -9.22 14.10 12.93
CA PHE A 54 -8.59 13.96 11.62
C PHE A 54 -9.22 12.81 10.82
N SER A 55 -9.44 11.67 11.48
CA SER A 55 -10.10 10.50 10.92
C SER A 55 -11.51 10.86 10.44
N GLU A 56 -12.36 11.52 11.22
CA GLU A 56 -13.72 11.90 10.82
C GLU A 56 -13.76 12.78 9.55
N ARG A 57 -12.74 13.61 9.32
CA ARG A 57 -12.64 14.46 8.12
C ARG A 57 -12.06 13.73 6.91
N TRP A 58 -11.14 12.80 7.13
CA TRP A 58 -10.44 12.07 6.07
C TRP A 58 -11.00 10.66 5.81
N PHE A 59 -11.91 10.17 6.65
CA PHE A 59 -12.40 8.79 6.63
C PHE A 59 -13.04 8.47 5.30
N THR A 60 -13.88 9.35 4.76
CA THR A 60 -14.53 9.16 3.46
C THR A 60 -13.51 9.11 2.33
N HIS A 61 -12.51 9.99 2.34
CA HIS A 61 -11.46 10.02 1.32
C HIS A 61 -10.54 8.80 1.38
N VAL A 62 -10.13 8.39 2.59
CA VAL A 62 -9.28 7.22 2.82
C VAL A 62 -10.04 5.93 2.51
N LEU A 63 -11.32 5.84 2.90
CA LEU A 63 -12.17 4.71 2.60
C LEU A 63 -12.41 4.58 1.09
N LEU A 64 -12.67 5.69 0.39
CA LEU A 64 -12.83 5.69 -1.06
C LEU A 64 -11.53 5.28 -1.77
N LEU A 65 -10.38 5.79 -1.32
CA LEU A 65 -9.08 5.37 -1.83
C LEU A 65 -8.84 3.88 -1.59
N LEU A 66 -9.22 3.36 -0.42
CA LEU A 66 -9.12 1.95 -0.09
C LEU A 66 -9.98 1.09 -1.04
N PHE A 67 -11.24 1.47 -1.28
CA PHE A 67 -12.09 0.79 -2.26
C PHE A 67 -11.49 0.81 -3.66
N LEU A 68 -10.89 1.93 -4.08
CA LEU A 68 -10.20 2.03 -5.36
C LEU A 68 -8.98 1.12 -5.43
N MET A 69 -8.19 1.01 -4.35
CA MET A 69 -7.04 0.11 -4.26
C MET A 69 -7.46 -1.36 -4.32
N ILE A 70 -8.56 -1.73 -3.65
CA ILE A 70 -9.12 -3.09 -3.72
C ILE A 70 -9.60 -3.39 -5.14
N TYR A 71 -10.32 -2.44 -5.77
CA TYR A 71 -10.77 -2.58 -7.15
C TYR A 71 -9.59 -2.74 -8.11
N ALA A 72 -8.50 -1.98 -7.91
CA ALA A 72 -7.25 -2.12 -8.66
C ALA A 72 -6.60 -3.49 -8.46
N ALA A 73 -6.57 -4.00 -7.22
CA ALA A 73 -6.02 -5.31 -6.90
C ALA A 73 -6.82 -6.45 -7.55
N VAL A 74 -8.16 -6.35 -7.59
CA VAL A 74 -9.00 -7.31 -8.32
C VAL A 74 -8.69 -7.26 -9.81
N GLY A 75 -8.57 -6.06 -10.39
CA GLY A 75 -8.14 -5.90 -11.79
C GLY A 75 -6.76 -6.50 -12.05
N ALA A 76 -5.81 -6.30 -11.14
CA ALA A 76 -4.46 -6.86 -11.22
C ALA A 76 -4.47 -8.39 -11.24
N LEU A 77 -5.27 -9.02 -10.38
CA LEU A 77 -5.42 -10.48 -10.35
C LEU A 77 -6.04 -11.00 -11.65
N LEU A 78 -7.03 -10.28 -12.20
CA LEU A 78 -7.67 -10.66 -13.46
C LEU A 78 -6.68 -10.58 -14.63
N PHE A 79 -5.94 -9.46 -14.77
CA PHE A 79 -4.93 -9.32 -15.81
C PHE A 79 -3.81 -10.33 -15.65
N GLN A 80 -3.32 -10.56 -14.43
CA GLN A 80 -2.30 -11.57 -14.18
C GLN A 80 -2.80 -12.97 -14.57
N TRP A 81 -4.05 -13.31 -14.28
CA TRP A 81 -4.59 -14.62 -14.60
C TRP A 81 -4.79 -14.84 -16.10
N VAL A 82 -5.17 -13.79 -16.84
CA VAL A 82 -5.44 -13.86 -18.28
C VAL A 82 -4.16 -13.73 -19.11
N GLU A 83 -3.33 -12.73 -18.82
CA GLU A 83 -2.21 -12.32 -19.68
C GLU A 83 -0.89 -13.03 -19.34
N ALA A 84 -0.64 -13.36 -18.06
CA ALA A 84 0.63 -14.02 -17.70
C ALA A 84 0.82 -15.39 -18.36
N PRO A 85 -0.20 -16.27 -18.46
CA PRO A 85 -0.06 -17.53 -19.19
C PRO A 85 0.21 -17.34 -20.68
N LEU A 86 -0.35 -16.29 -21.29
CA LEU A 86 -0.13 -15.96 -22.70
C LEU A 86 1.32 -15.50 -22.92
N GLU A 87 1.80 -14.55 -22.12
CA GLU A 87 3.18 -14.05 -22.17
C GLU A 87 4.20 -15.19 -22.01
N ILE A 88 3.97 -16.10 -21.06
CA ILE A 88 4.86 -17.26 -20.85
C ILE A 88 4.89 -18.16 -22.09
N ARG A 89 3.73 -18.42 -22.72
CA ARG A 89 3.64 -19.29 -23.90
C ARG A 89 4.34 -18.67 -25.11
N GLU A 90 4.16 -17.38 -25.33
CA GLU A 90 4.81 -16.64 -26.41
C GLU A 90 6.33 -16.65 -26.25
N LYS A 91 6.83 -16.29 -25.06
CA LYS A 91 8.27 -16.34 -24.75
C LYS A 91 8.86 -17.75 -24.90
N GLN A 92 8.16 -18.77 -24.40
CA GLN A 92 8.60 -20.16 -24.56
C GLN A 92 8.60 -20.61 -26.03
N SER A 93 7.69 -20.10 -26.84
CA SER A 93 7.66 -20.42 -28.28
C SER A 93 8.90 -19.88 -28.98
N ILE A 94 9.29 -18.64 -28.70
CA ILE A 94 10.48 -17.99 -29.28
C ILE A 94 11.75 -18.73 -28.84
N ILE A 95 11.89 -19.04 -27.55
CA ILE A 95 13.04 -19.78 -27.02
C ILE A 95 13.16 -21.15 -27.70
N ARG A 96 12.04 -21.89 -27.81
CA ARG A 96 12.03 -23.19 -28.50
C ARG A 96 12.38 -23.08 -29.97
N MET A 97 11.93 -22.03 -30.67
CA MET A 97 12.28 -21.84 -32.08
C MET A 97 13.77 -21.54 -32.26
N ARG A 98 14.38 -20.71 -31.41
CA ARG A 98 15.83 -20.48 -31.41
C ARG A 98 16.60 -21.80 -31.25
N GLU A 99 16.17 -22.63 -30.30
CA GLU A 99 16.79 -23.95 -30.07
C GLU A 99 16.62 -24.88 -31.28
N LEU A 100 15.41 -24.93 -31.86
CA LEU A 100 15.15 -25.73 -33.06
C LEU A 100 15.99 -25.29 -34.26
N ILE A 101 16.19 -23.99 -34.47
CA ILE A 101 17.05 -23.48 -35.54
C ILE A 101 18.49 -23.92 -35.31
N ALA A 102 19.03 -23.74 -34.09
CA ALA A 102 20.37 -24.18 -33.76
C ALA A 102 20.56 -25.69 -33.99
N GLN A 103 19.59 -26.51 -33.55
CA GLN A 103 19.61 -27.96 -33.77
C GLN A 103 19.52 -28.32 -35.26
N ASN A 104 18.66 -27.65 -36.05
CA ASN A 104 18.55 -27.88 -37.49
C ASN A 104 19.86 -27.53 -38.22
N LEU A 105 20.50 -26.41 -37.87
CA LEU A 105 21.77 -26.01 -38.47
C LEU A 105 22.89 -27.02 -38.23
N LEU A 106 22.89 -27.70 -37.08
CA LEU A 106 23.83 -28.78 -36.78
C LEU A 106 23.62 -30.02 -37.66
N GLN A 107 22.37 -30.32 -38.06
CA GLN A 107 22.08 -31.46 -38.94
C GLN A 107 22.63 -31.24 -40.36
N TYR A 108 22.74 -30.00 -40.78
CA TYR A 108 23.26 -29.63 -42.10
C TYR A 108 24.79 -29.46 -42.14
N ARG A 109 25.52 -29.67 -41.03
CA ARG A 109 26.96 -29.35 -40.93
C ARG A 109 27.85 -30.03 -41.98
N ASN A 110 27.41 -31.14 -42.55
CA ASN A 110 28.18 -31.92 -43.52
C ASN A 110 27.91 -31.48 -44.97
N LEU A 111 27.07 -30.46 -45.19
CA LEU A 111 26.90 -29.83 -46.50
C LEU A 111 28.13 -29.00 -46.87
N SER A 112 28.26 -28.65 -48.16
CA SER A 112 29.23 -27.65 -48.59
C SER A 112 28.86 -26.28 -47.98
N ASP A 113 29.86 -25.43 -47.74
CA ASP A 113 29.66 -24.12 -47.12
C ASP A 113 28.58 -23.29 -47.83
N ALA A 114 28.55 -23.30 -49.17
CA ALA A 114 27.54 -22.59 -49.96
C ALA A 114 26.11 -23.13 -49.74
N ALA A 115 25.93 -24.45 -49.72
CA ALA A 115 24.63 -25.08 -49.51
C ALA A 115 24.16 -24.97 -48.05
N TRP A 116 25.10 -25.02 -47.09
CA TRP A 116 24.81 -24.77 -45.69
C TRP A 116 24.36 -23.33 -45.45
N LEU A 117 25.05 -22.37 -46.07
CA LEU A 117 24.77 -20.94 -45.94
C LEU A 117 23.40 -20.60 -46.53
N GLU A 118 23.05 -21.13 -47.71
CA GLU A 118 21.70 -21.00 -48.29
C GLU A 118 20.61 -21.51 -47.32
N LYS A 119 20.81 -22.69 -46.73
CA LYS A 119 19.87 -23.25 -45.75
C LYS A 119 19.81 -22.47 -44.45
N ALA A 120 20.93 -21.90 -44.01
CA ALA A 120 20.98 -21.05 -42.84
C ALA A 120 20.20 -19.74 -43.06
N TYR A 121 20.37 -19.09 -44.21
CA TYR A 121 19.62 -17.90 -44.58
C TYR A 121 18.12 -18.17 -44.69
N GLU A 122 17.72 -19.27 -45.32
CA GLU A 122 16.31 -19.66 -45.42
C GLU A 122 15.66 -19.81 -44.03
N ARG A 123 16.36 -20.45 -43.09
CA ARG A 123 15.85 -20.65 -41.72
C ARG A 123 15.84 -19.39 -40.87
N LEU A 124 16.87 -18.56 -41.00
CA LEU A 124 16.95 -17.26 -40.30
C LEU A 124 15.87 -16.30 -40.80
N TYR A 125 15.58 -16.29 -42.11
CA TYR A 125 14.54 -15.45 -42.69
C TYR A 125 13.15 -15.80 -42.14
N VAL A 126 12.82 -17.09 -42.02
CA VAL A 126 11.54 -17.53 -41.42
C VAL A 126 11.44 -17.09 -39.95
N TYR A 127 12.56 -17.17 -39.21
CA TYR A 127 12.61 -16.71 -37.83
C TYR A 127 12.44 -15.20 -37.70
N GLU A 128 13.09 -14.40 -38.56
CA GLU A 128 12.93 -12.95 -38.60
C GLU A 128 11.47 -12.55 -38.86
N LEU A 129 10.79 -13.25 -39.77
CA LEU A 129 9.36 -12.98 -40.05
C LEU A 129 8.50 -13.19 -38.79
N GLN A 130 8.73 -14.28 -38.07
CA GLN A 130 8.00 -14.60 -36.84
C GLN A 130 8.33 -13.64 -35.69
N LEU A 131 9.59 -13.19 -35.61
CA LEU A 131 9.99 -12.17 -34.64
C LEU A 131 9.35 -10.82 -34.96
N GLN A 132 9.27 -10.45 -36.23
CA GLN A 132 8.61 -9.21 -36.66
C GLN A 132 7.11 -9.22 -36.36
N GLU A 133 6.43 -10.35 -36.53
CA GLU A 133 5.03 -10.53 -36.12
C GLU A 133 4.86 -10.35 -34.59
N HIS A 134 5.83 -10.85 -33.81
CA HIS A 134 5.83 -10.67 -32.36
C HIS A 134 6.07 -9.20 -31.95
N GLU A 135 7.00 -8.49 -32.59
CA GLU A 135 7.23 -7.05 -32.35
C GLU A 135 5.98 -6.20 -32.66
N LEU A 136 5.26 -6.55 -33.74
CA LEU A 136 3.99 -5.91 -34.09
C LEU A 136 2.90 -6.11 -33.05
N SER A 137 2.96 -7.21 -32.28
CA SER A 137 1.99 -7.49 -31.20
C SER A 137 2.16 -6.59 -29.97
N LYS A 138 3.17 -5.70 -29.95
CA LYS A 138 3.54 -4.83 -28.81
C LYS A 138 3.83 -5.60 -27.52
N ALA A 139 4.13 -6.90 -27.62
CA ALA A 139 4.69 -7.64 -26.52
C ALA A 139 5.98 -6.93 -26.05
N PRO A 140 6.21 -6.77 -24.75
CA PRO A 140 7.39 -6.09 -24.24
C PRO A 140 8.66 -6.74 -24.79
N ASP A 141 9.37 -5.97 -25.62
CA ASP A 141 10.60 -6.41 -26.25
C ASP A 141 11.68 -6.64 -25.18
N ASP A 142 12.34 -7.79 -25.31
CA ASP A 142 13.65 -8.11 -24.75
C ASP A 142 13.84 -8.19 -23.22
N SER A 143 12.80 -8.45 -22.43
CA SER A 143 12.99 -8.81 -21.02
C SER A 143 12.62 -10.27 -20.77
N GLU A 144 13.61 -11.10 -20.41
CA GLU A 144 13.37 -12.41 -19.79
C GLU A 144 12.41 -12.32 -18.59
N LYS A 145 12.24 -11.12 -18.01
CA LYS A 145 11.33 -10.89 -16.89
C LYS A 145 9.89 -10.86 -17.37
N ILE A 146 9.05 -11.63 -16.68
CA ILE A 146 7.60 -11.62 -16.85
C ILE A 146 7.08 -10.23 -16.48
N VAL A 147 6.34 -9.59 -17.39
CA VAL A 147 5.77 -8.26 -17.21
C VAL A 147 4.46 -8.34 -16.45
N TRP A 148 3.63 -9.37 -16.72
CA TRP A 148 2.36 -9.61 -16.04
C TRP A 148 2.54 -10.28 -14.67
N THR A 149 3.36 -9.67 -13.81
CA THR A 149 3.39 -9.97 -12.36
C THR A 149 2.23 -9.28 -11.66
N PHE A 150 1.92 -9.65 -10.41
CA PHE A 150 0.91 -8.96 -9.61
C PHE A 150 1.13 -7.44 -9.58
N TRP A 151 2.37 -7.00 -9.31
CA TRP A 151 2.72 -5.59 -9.24
C TRP A 151 2.67 -4.89 -10.60
N GLY A 152 3.11 -5.57 -11.67
CA GLY A 152 2.99 -5.07 -13.04
C GLY A 152 1.53 -4.89 -13.46
N SER A 153 0.69 -5.88 -13.14
CA SER A 153 -0.74 -5.87 -13.40
C SER A 153 -1.48 -4.81 -12.57
N LEU A 154 -1.04 -4.58 -11.33
CA LEU A 154 -1.58 -3.53 -10.46
C LEU A 154 -1.22 -2.13 -10.98
N PHE A 155 0.02 -1.95 -11.41
CA PHE A 155 0.46 -0.72 -12.05
C PHE A 155 -0.34 -0.47 -13.34
N TYR A 156 -0.51 -1.49 -14.17
CA TYR A 156 -1.31 -1.42 -15.39
C TYR A 156 -2.78 -1.07 -15.11
N ALA A 157 -3.43 -1.71 -14.13
CA ALA A 157 -4.78 -1.33 -13.71
C ALA A 157 -4.85 0.15 -13.28
N GLY A 158 -3.82 0.65 -12.60
CA GLY A 158 -3.68 2.05 -12.23
C GLY A 158 -3.64 3.01 -13.43
N THR A 159 -2.94 2.66 -14.52
CA THR A 159 -2.86 3.52 -15.72
C THR A 159 -4.21 3.64 -16.46
N ILE A 160 -5.07 2.63 -16.33
CA ILE A 160 -6.45 2.67 -16.87
C ILE A 160 -7.26 3.74 -16.12
N PHE A 161 -7.17 3.78 -14.79
CA PHE A 161 -7.92 4.73 -13.96
C PHE A 161 -7.43 6.16 -14.14
N THR A 162 -6.12 6.35 -14.27
CA THR A 162 -5.53 7.68 -14.49
C THR A 162 -5.60 8.12 -15.95
N THR A 163 -6.12 7.25 -16.84
CA THR A 163 -6.25 7.48 -18.29
C THR A 163 -4.93 7.72 -19.04
N ILE A 164 -3.78 7.48 -18.38
CA ILE A 164 -2.45 7.59 -19.00
C ILE A 164 -2.32 6.62 -20.18
N GLY A 165 -2.88 5.40 -20.04
CA GLY A 165 -2.82 4.35 -21.06
C GLY A 165 -3.69 4.56 -22.32
N LYS A 166 -4.38 5.70 -22.46
CA LYS A 166 -5.23 6.01 -23.63
C LYS A 166 -4.57 6.89 -24.70
N LEU A 167 -3.31 7.29 -24.53
CA LEU A 167 -2.60 8.06 -25.54
C LEU A 167 -2.15 7.13 -26.67
N ARG A 168 -2.83 7.29 -27.81
CA ARG A 168 -2.62 6.59 -29.07
C ARG A 168 -1.46 7.17 -29.85
#